data_AF-A0A2U0S1K9-F1
#
_entry.id   AF-A0A2U0S1K9-F1
#
_cell.length_a   1.000
_cell.length_b   1.000
_cell.length_c   1.000
_cell.angle_alpha   90.00
_cell.angle_beta   90.00
_cell.angle_gamma   90.00
#
_symmetry.space_group_name_H-M   'P 1'
#
loop_
_entity.id
_entity.type
_entity.pdbx_description
1 polymer ?
#
loop_
_entity_poly.entity_id
_entity_poly.type
_entity_poly.pdbx_seq_one_letter_code
_entity_poly.pdbx_strand_id
1 'polypeptide(L)'
;MMAAKHEIGTDVVFSHSIDHYVRAYAVIKYGAKVADKSVQQMGYILHCFSCFHRETASGITAPLKQACPVCGTKLKTAGPLWLGRIADKNFCFLMEKELEKRNFRQTRKLHKTLSLIQNEAEAQITYYCVDKICDKLNLPVPPQKKVLDKIREKGFQAVLTHFNSRGFKTDAPADIVKDVITVLAPQKR
;
A
#
# COMPACT_ATOMS: atom_id res chain seq x y z
N MET A 1 1.09 -18.43 -9.20
CA MET A 1 2.01 -18.92 -10.26
C MET A 1 1.34 -19.85 -11.29
N MET A 2 0.01 -20.03 -11.31
CA MET A 2 -0.64 -20.90 -12.31
C MET A 2 -0.46 -20.39 -13.75
N ALA A 3 -0.70 -19.10 -14.00
CA ALA A 3 -0.52 -18.50 -15.32
C ALA A 3 0.90 -18.67 -15.88
N ALA A 4 1.93 -18.45 -15.05
CA ALA A 4 3.33 -18.55 -15.47
C ALA A 4 3.72 -19.95 -15.98
N LYS A 5 3.09 -21.02 -15.44
CA LYS A 5 3.31 -22.40 -15.94
C LYS A 5 2.87 -22.60 -17.38
N HIS A 6 1.98 -21.75 -17.87
CA HIS A 6 1.46 -21.77 -19.24
C HIS A 6 2.07 -20.65 -20.09
N GLU A 7 3.22 -20.10 -19.67
CA GLU A 7 3.86 -18.96 -20.33
C GLU A 7 2.96 -17.71 -20.40
N ILE A 8 2.11 -17.54 -19.40
CA ILE A 8 1.19 -16.41 -19.31
C ILE A 8 1.67 -15.42 -18.24
N GLY A 9 1.93 -14.19 -18.68
CA GLY A 9 2.18 -13.03 -17.83
C GLY A 9 0.91 -12.26 -17.48
N THR A 10 0.94 -11.62 -16.32
CA THR A 10 -0.16 -10.83 -15.76
C THR A 10 0.33 -9.42 -15.46
N ASP A 11 -0.36 -8.43 -16.02
CA ASP A 11 -0.19 -7.01 -15.70
C ASP A 11 -1.44 -6.51 -14.96
N VAL A 12 -1.32 -6.24 -13.66
CA VAL A 12 -2.43 -5.69 -12.87
C VAL A 12 -2.61 -4.21 -13.24
N VAL A 13 -3.78 -3.87 -13.78
CA VAL A 13 -4.10 -2.50 -14.20
C VAL A 13 -4.92 -1.74 -13.16
N PHE A 14 -5.70 -2.45 -12.36
CA PHE A 14 -6.51 -1.85 -11.30
C PHE A 14 -6.86 -2.89 -10.26
N SER A 15 -6.92 -2.47 -9.00
CA SER A 15 -7.47 -3.29 -7.93
C SER A 15 -8.08 -2.41 -6.86
N HIS A 16 -9.03 -2.97 -6.14
CA HIS A 16 -9.62 -2.29 -5.00
C HIS A 16 -10.12 -3.30 -3.96
N SER A 17 -10.01 -2.89 -2.70
CA SER A 17 -10.68 -3.53 -1.57
C SER A 17 -11.76 -2.57 -1.06
N ILE A 18 -13.03 -2.95 -1.19
CA ILE A 18 -14.17 -2.14 -0.75
C ILE A 18 -15.13 -3.04 0.00
N ASP A 19 -15.59 -2.59 1.17
CA ASP A 19 -16.47 -3.35 2.06
C ASP A 19 -15.85 -4.72 2.43
N HIS A 20 -16.41 -5.82 1.93
CA HIS A 20 -15.97 -7.19 2.23
C HIS A 20 -15.52 -7.96 0.99
N TYR A 21 -15.15 -7.26 -0.10
CA TYR A 21 -14.63 -7.91 -1.31
C TYR A 21 -13.38 -7.21 -1.85
N VAL A 22 -12.52 -8.02 -2.44
CA VAL A 22 -11.31 -7.57 -3.15
C VAL A 22 -11.50 -7.92 -4.61
N ARG A 23 -11.24 -6.96 -5.51
CA ARG A 23 -11.26 -7.19 -6.95
C ARG A 23 -9.96 -6.72 -7.58
N ALA A 24 -9.42 -7.54 -8.47
CA ALA A 24 -8.28 -7.22 -9.30
C ALA A 24 -8.65 -7.35 -10.77
N TYR A 25 -8.20 -6.40 -11.57
CA TYR A 25 -8.33 -6.37 -13.02
C TYR A 25 -6.92 -6.45 -13.59
N ALA A 26 -6.70 -7.42 -14.45
CA ALA A 26 -5.40 -7.66 -15.04
C ALA A 26 -5.51 -7.93 -16.54
N VAL A 27 -4.51 -7.48 -17.28
CA VAL A 27 -4.32 -7.81 -18.68
C VAL A 27 -3.39 -9.00 -18.76
N ILE A 28 -3.78 -9.97 -19.57
CA ILE A 28 -3.04 -11.19 -19.79
C ILE A 28 -2.20 -11.06 -21.06
N LYS A 29 -0.94 -11.50 -21.00
CA LYS A 29 -0.02 -11.50 -22.14
C LYS A 29 0.66 -12.87 -22.24
N TYR A 30 0.82 -13.38 -23.45
CA TYR A 30 1.45 -14.67 -23.71
C TYR A 30 2.94 -14.52 -24.00
N GLY A 31 3.72 -15.54 -23.61
CA GLY A 31 5.14 -15.68 -23.86
C GLY A 31 5.95 -15.81 -22.57
N ALA A 32 6.90 -16.76 -22.59
CA ALA A 32 7.75 -17.10 -21.44
C ALA A 32 8.42 -15.86 -20.80
N LYS A 33 8.99 -14.96 -21.62
CA LYS A 33 9.64 -13.72 -21.11
C LYS A 33 8.69 -12.82 -20.32
N VAL A 34 7.41 -12.78 -20.66
CA VAL A 34 6.42 -11.95 -19.95
C VAL A 34 5.97 -12.66 -18.67
N ALA A 35 5.81 -13.98 -18.72
CA ALA A 35 5.57 -14.79 -17.53
C ALA A 35 6.68 -14.62 -16.48
N ASP A 36 7.95 -14.68 -16.91
CA ASP A 36 9.11 -14.48 -16.03
C ASP A 36 9.09 -13.10 -15.35
N LYS A 37 8.77 -12.04 -16.12
CA LYS A 37 8.62 -10.69 -15.56
C LYS A 37 7.53 -10.62 -14.50
N SER A 38 6.38 -11.29 -14.71
CA SER A 38 5.33 -11.35 -13.70
C SER A 38 5.76 -12.12 -12.46
N VAL A 39 6.53 -13.20 -12.61
CA VAL A 39 7.07 -13.96 -11.47
C VAL A 39 8.07 -13.11 -10.68
N GLN A 40 8.88 -12.27 -11.32
CA GLN A 40 9.79 -11.34 -10.65
C GLN A 40 9.08 -10.28 -9.79
N GLN A 41 7.79 -10.02 -10.02
CA GLN A 41 6.98 -9.15 -9.18
C GLN A 41 6.47 -9.85 -7.91
N MET A 42 6.74 -11.14 -7.72
CA MET A 42 6.39 -11.86 -6.50
C MET A 42 7.47 -11.67 -5.44
N GLY A 43 7.05 -11.65 -4.18
CA GLY A 43 7.96 -11.61 -3.06
C GLY A 43 7.26 -11.67 -1.72
N TYR A 44 7.93 -11.13 -0.70
CA TYR A 44 7.53 -11.19 0.69
C TYR A 44 7.53 -9.79 1.30
N ILE A 45 6.66 -9.57 2.27
CA ILE A 45 6.69 -8.42 3.16
C ILE A 45 7.22 -8.89 4.51
N LEU A 46 8.26 -8.24 5.01
CA LEU A 46 8.74 -8.42 6.36
C LEU A 46 8.20 -7.28 7.23
N HIS A 47 7.69 -7.62 8.40
CA HIS A 47 7.08 -6.65 9.31
C HIS A 47 7.57 -6.86 10.75
N CYS A 48 8.07 -5.79 11.34
CA CYS A 48 8.36 -5.69 12.75
C CYS A 48 7.15 -5.14 13.51
N PHE A 49 6.46 -5.99 14.26
CA PHE A 49 5.33 -5.57 15.11
C PHE A 49 5.74 -4.82 16.38
N SER A 50 7.06 -4.70 16.66
CA SER A 50 7.58 -3.90 17.76
C SER A 50 7.71 -2.41 17.39
N CYS A 51 8.40 -2.11 16.28
CA CYS A 51 8.71 -0.74 15.87
C CYS A 51 8.00 -0.28 14.59
N PHE A 52 7.13 -1.10 14.02
CA PHE A 52 6.42 -0.90 12.75
C PHE A 52 7.29 -0.85 11.49
N HIS A 53 8.59 -1.14 11.59
CA HIS A 53 9.44 -1.25 10.40
C HIS A 53 8.92 -2.32 9.44
N ARG A 54 8.93 -1.99 8.15
CA ARG A 54 8.51 -2.88 7.07
C ARG A 54 9.46 -2.76 5.90
N GLU A 55 9.68 -3.88 5.25
CA GLU A 55 10.51 -3.98 4.05
C GLU A 55 9.98 -5.09 3.14
N THR A 56 10.39 -5.04 1.87
CA THR A 56 10.02 -6.02 0.87
C THR A 56 11.25 -6.84 0.48
N ALA A 57 11.03 -8.14 0.27
CA ALA A 57 12.04 -9.04 -0.29
C ALA A 57 11.47 -9.66 -1.57
N SER A 58 12.05 -9.32 -2.71
CA SER A 58 11.68 -9.89 -4.00
C SER A 58 12.18 -11.33 -4.14
N GLY A 59 11.47 -12.11 -4.94
CA GLY A 59 11.82 -13.51 -5.22
C GLY A 59 10.85 -14.51 -4.60
N ILE A 60 10.95 -15.76 -5.03
CA ILE A 60 9.99 -16.81 -4.69
C ILE A 60 10.36 -17.51 -3.38
N THR A 61 11.63 -17.44 -2.99
CA THR A 61 12.14 -18.05 -1.75
C THR A 61 11.94 -17.12 -0.57
N ALA A 62 11.36 -17.64 0.51
CA ALA A 62 11.17 -16.87 1.73
C ALA A 62 12.53 -16.42 2.29
N PRO A 63 12.67 -15.15 2.69
CA PRO A 63 13.89 -14.68 3.35
C PRO A 63 14.10 -15.45 4.66
N LEU A 64 15.35 -15.87 4.90
CA LEU A 64 15.75 -16.51 6.16
C LEU A 64 15.45 -15.57 7.34
N LYS A 65 15.20 -16.11 8.54
CA LYS A 65 14.82 -15.32 9.73
C LYS A 65 15.72 -14.10 9.92
N GLN A 66 15.17 -12.90 9.73
CA GLN A 66 15.89 -11.64 9.89
C GLN A 66 15.52 -10.98 11.22
N ALA A 67 16.54 -10.44 11.90
CA ALA A 67 16.33 -9.47 12.97
C ALA A 67 15.98 -8.12 12.36
N CYS A 68 15.07 -7.38 12.98
CA CYS A 68 14.69 -6.06 12.52
C CYS A 68 15.91 -5.13 12.57
N PRO A 69 16.28 -4.45 11.48
CA PRO A 69 17.47 -3.60 11.44
C PRO A 69 17.37 -2.38 12.37
N VAL A 70 16.16 -2.03 12.81
CA VAL A 70 15.89 -0.86 13.65
C VAL A 70 15.91 -1.19 15.14
N CYS A 71 15.43 -2.37 15.56
CA CYS A 71 15.24 -2.68 16.98
C CYS A 71 15.66 -4.09 17.40
N GLY A 72 16.24 -4.88 16.48
CA GLY A 72 16.72 -6.24 16.75
C GLY A 72 15.65 -7.31 16.95
N THR A 73 14.37 -6.93 17.14
CA THR A 73 13.29 -7.92 17.31
C THR A 73 13.01 -8.72 16.05
N LYS A 74 12.46 -9.93 16.19
CA LYS A 74 12.22 -10.84 15.07
C LYS A 74 11.20 -10.30 14.07
N LEU A 75 11.57 -10.26 12.80
CA LEU A 75 10.64 -9.93 11.70
C LEU A 75 9.66 -11.08 11.44
N LYS A 76 8.41 -10.72 11.16
CA LYS A 76 7.37 -11.64 10.67
C LYS A 76 7.30 -11.53 9.15
N THR A 77 7.24 -12.67 8.48
CA THR A 77 7.25 -12.76 7.01
C THR A 77 5.85 -13.09 6.51
N ALA A 78 5.38 -12.37 5.49
CA ALA A 78 4.14 -12.63 4.77
C ALA A 78 4.44 -12.81 3.28
N GLY A 79 3.99 -13.92 2.69
CA GLY A 79 4.15 -14.21 1.26
C GLY A 79 4.21 -15.72 0.95
N PRO A 80 4.48 -16.10 -0.30
CA PRO A 80 4.74 -15.21 -1.44
C PRO A 80 3.47 -14.44 -1.86
N LEU A 81 3.62 -13.16 -2.19
CA LEU A 81 2.56 -12.25 -2.60
C LEU A 81 3.03 -11.30 -3.71
N TRP A 82 2.10 -10.61 -4.36
CA TRP A 82 2.41 -9.64 -5.41
C TRP A 82 2.98 -8.34 -4.81
N LEU A 83 4.20 -7.98 -5.20
CA LEU A 83 4.88 -6.73 -4.84
C LEU A 83 4.83 -5.69 -5.97
N GLY A 84 4.39 -6.07 -7.17
CA GLY A 84 4.25 -5.13 -8.28
C GLY A 84 3.15 -4.09 -8.03
N ARG A 85 3.04 -3.13 -8.96
CA ARG A 85 1.94 -2.14 -8.92
C ARG A 85 0.59 -2.85 -8.98
N ILE A 86 -0.39 -2.31 -8.26
CA ILE A 86 -1.75 -2.85 -8.17
C ILE A 86 -2.80 -1.90 -8.75
N ALA A 87 -2.37 -0.74 -9.24
CA ALA A 87 -3.17 0.24 -9.94
C ALA A 87 -2.27 0.98 -10.93
N ASP A 88 -2.76 1.21 -12.14
CA ASP A 88 -2.13 2.04 -13.15
C ASP A 88 -2.79 3.42 -13.17
N LYS A 89 -1.98 4.47 -13.07
CA LYS A 89 -2.46 5.87 -12.97
C LYS A 89 -3.20 6.33 -14.23
N ASN A 90 -2.72 5.90 -15.40
CA ASN A 90 -3.35 6.24 -16.68
C ASN A 90 -4.66 5.48 -16.84
N PHE A 91 -4.72 4.22 -16.44
CA PHE A 91 -5.94 3.43 -16.44
C PHE A 91 -7.00 4.05 -15.51
N CYS A 92 -6.60 4.47 -14.30
CA CYS A 92 -7.50 5.19 -13.39
C CYS A 92 -8.04 6.49 -14.02
N PHE A 93 -7.18 7.26 -14.69
CA PHE A 93 -7.58 8.48 -15.40
C PHE A 93 -8.58 8.19 -16.54
N LEU A 94 -8.38 7.12 -17.31
CA LEU A 94 -9.32 6.71 -18.36
C LEU A 94 -10.66 6.28 -17.76
N MET A 95 -10.66 5.60 -16.61
CA MET A 95 -11.88 5.25 -15.89
C MET A 95 -12.64 6.49 -15.39
N GLU A 96 -11.92 7.51 -14.88
CA GLU A 96 -12.54 8.78 -14.48
C GLU A 96 -13.18 9.50 -15.67
N LYS A 97 -12.53 9.53 -16.83
CA LYS A 97 -13.12 10.09 -18.07
C LYS A 97 -14.37 9.33 -18.52
N GLU A 98 -14.39 8.01 -18.41
CA GLU A 98 -15.58 7.22 -18.73
C GLU A 98 -16.71 7.43 -17.71
N LEU A 99 -16.35 7.71 -16.46
CA LEU A 99 -17.31 8.05 -15.40
C LEU A 99 -18.01 9.40 -15.67
N GLU A 100 -17.32 10.38 -16.27
CA GLU A 100 -17.91 11.68 -16.65
C GLU A 100 -18.88 11.57 -17.83
N LYS A 101 -18.62 10.66 -18.77
CA LYS A 101 -19.46 10.49 -19.98
C LYS A 101 -20.77 9.75 -19.71
N ARG A 102 -20.88 9.02 -18.60
CA ARG A 102 -21.99 8.10 -18.32
C ARG A 102 -22.68 8.45 -17.01
N ASN A 103 -24.00 8.34 -16.98
CA ASN A 103 -24.78 8.56 -15.76
C ASN A 103 -24.82 7.30 -14.90
N PHE A 104 -23.89 7.19 -13.96
CA PHE A 104 -23.93 6.17 -12.91
C PHE A 104 -24.70 6.68 -11.69
N ARG A 105 -25.42 5.78 -11.00
CA ARG A 105 -26.17 6.15 -9.77
C ARG A 105 -25.27 6.65 -8.63
N GLN A 106 -24.03 6.18 -8.57
CA GLN A 106 -23.09 6.45 -7.47
C GLN A 106 -21.84 7.22 -7.94
N THR A 107 -21.97 8.09 -8.96
CA THR A 107 -20.84 8.82 -9.57
C THR A 107 -19.93 9.49 -8.55
N ARG A 108 -20.49 10.15 -7.52
CA ARG A 108 -19.70 10.85 -6.49
C ARG A 108 -18.83 9.90 -5.65
N LYS A 109 -19.35 8.71 -5.30
CA LYS A 109 -18.61 7.68 -4.54
C LYS A 109 -17.53 7.04 -5.42
N LEU A 110 -17.86 6.75 -6.67
CA LEU A 110 -16.93 6.19 -7.64
C LEU A 110 -15.76 7.15 -7.90
N HIS A 111 -16.05 8.43 -8.18
CA HIS A 111 -15.03 9.44 -8.41
C HIS A 111 -14.09 9.56 -7.21
N LYS A 112 -14.62 9.71 -5.99
CA LYS A 112 -13.80 9.74 -4.77
C LYS A 112 -12.88 8.52 -4.61
N THR A 113 -13.38 7.34 -4.96
CA THR A 113 -12.62 6.08 -4.88
C THR A 113 -11.53 6.02 -5.94
N LEU A 114 -11.85 6.39 -7.18
CA LEU A 114 -10.87 6.41 -8.28
C LEU A 114 -9.77 7.42 -8.02
N SER A 115 -10.11 8.64 -7.61
CA SER A 115 -9.10 9.65 -7.30
C SER A 115 -8.24 9.25 -6.09
N LEU A 116 -8.80 8.54 -5.11
CA LEU A 116 -8.02 7.99 -4.01
C LEU A 116 -7.01 6.93 -4.51
N ILE A 117 -7.48 5.95 -5.31
CA ILE A 117 -6.63 4.89 -5.87
C ILE A 117 -5.56 5.47 -6.81
N GLN A 118 -5.92 6.45 -7.63
CA GLN A 118 -4.99 7.12 -8.53
C GLN A 118 -3.86 7.83 -7.77
N ASN A 119 -4.18 8.49 -6.66
CA ASN A 119 -3.17 9.15 -5.81
C ASN A 119 -2.25 8.17 -5.09
N GLU A 120 -2.72 6.96 -4.77
CA GLU A 120 -1.89 5.93 -4.14
C GLU A 120 -1.19 4.96 -5.11
N ALA A 121 -1.42 5.09 -6.42
CA ALA A 121 -0.89 4.18 -7.44
C ALA A 121 0.64 4.16 -7.51
N GLU A 122 1.27 5.30 -7.23
CA GLU A 122 2.73 5.47 -7.24
C GLU A 122 3.35 5.43 -5.83
N ALA A 123 2.54 5.20 -4.80
CA ALA A 123 3.01 5.15 -3.43
C ALA A 123 3.54 3.76 -3.03
N GLN A 124 4.14 3.69 -1.85
CA GLN A 124 4.68 2.44 -1.31
C GLN A 124 3.64 1.30 -1.24
N ILE A 125 4.12 0.06 -1.36
CA ILE A 125 3.28 -1.15 -1.37
C ILE A 125 2.54 -1.34 -0.03
N THR A 126 3.17 -0.88 1.07
CA THR A 126 2.60 -1.00 2.42
C THR A 126 2.12 0.35 2.96
N TYR A 127 1.24 0.31 3.96
CA TYR A 127 0.65 1.50 4.56
C TYR A 127 0.68 1.44 6.09
N TYR A 128 0.76 2.59 6.74
CA TYR A 128 0.64 2.72 8.19
C TYR A 128 -0.78 3.10 8.59
N CYS A 129 -1.18 2.77 9.81
CA CYS A 129 -2.44 3.16 10.42
C CYS A 129 -2.15 4.03 11.64
N VAL A 130 -2.67 5.25 11.66
CA VAL A 130 -2.42 6.20 12.77
C VAL A 130 -2.92 5.62 14.09
N ASP A 131 -4.13 5.05 14.09
CA ASP A 131 -4.74 4.39 15.24
C ASP A 131 -3.87 3.26 15.80
N LYS A 132 -3.35 2.37 14.93
CA LYS A 132 -2.51 1.25 15.37
C LYS A 132 -1.20 1.68 16.01
N ILE A 133 -0.62 2.78 15.52
CA ILE A 133 0.61 3.32 16.11
C ILE A 133 0.30 3.99 17.45
N CYS A 134 -0.76 4.80 17.51
CA CYS A 134 -1.22 5.43 18.74
C CYS A 134 -1.58 4.42 19.83
N ASP A 135 -2.32 3.35 19.49
CA ASP A 135 -2.67 2.25 20.40
C ASP A 135 -1.41 1.62 21.00
N LYS A 136 -0.39 1.36 20.17
CA LYS A 136 0.87 0.75 20.61
C LYS A 136 1.68 1.67 21.52
N LEU A 137 1.61 2.98 21.29
CA LEU A 137 2.33 4.01 22.06
C LEU A 137 1.51 4.57 23.24
N ASN A 138 0.27 4.11 23.45
CA ASN A 138 -0.67 4.65 24.42
C ASN A 138 -0.91 6.18 24.27
N LEU A 139 -0.96 6.65 23.02
CA LEU A 139 -1.15 8.05 22.68
C LEU A 139 -2.58 8.33 22.18
N PRO A 140 -3.12 9.53 22.42
CA PRO A 140 -4.35 9.97 21.76
C PRO A 140 -4.15 10.13 20.25
N VAL A 141 -5.18 9.79 19.47
CA VAL A 141 -5.11 9.78 18.01
C VAL A 141 -5.19 11.21 17.45
N PRO A 142 -4.13 11.75 16.82
CA PRO A 142 -4.19 13.06 16.19
C PRO A 142 -5.01 13.03 14.88
N PRO A 143 -5.45 14.20 14.36
CA PRO A 143 -6.09 14.27 13.06
C PRO A 143 -5.16 13.78 11.95
N GLN A 144 -5.60 12.77 11.19
CA GLN A 144 -4.79 12.13 10.14
C GLN A 144 -4.26 13.12 9.10
N LYS A 145 -5.06 14.14 8.72
CA LYS A 145 -4.62 15.18 7.79
C LYS A 145 -3.35 15.90 8.29
N LYS A 146 -3.30 16.26 9.58
CA LYS A 146 -2.13 16.90 10.19
C LYS A 146 -0.89 15.99 10.17
N VAL A 147 -1.09 14.68 10.35
CA VAL A 147 0.00 13.69 10.26
C VAL A 147 0.59 13.66 8.85
N LEU A 148 -0.26 13.56 7.82
CA LEU A 148 0.20 13.55 6.43
C LEU A 148 0.89 14.86 6.04
N ASP A 149 0.32 16.00 6.43
CA ASP A 149 0.90 17.31 6.14
C ASP A 149 2.29 17.45 6.80
N LYS A 150 2.44 16.99 8.04
CA LYS A 150 3.73 17.02 8.75
C LYS A 150 4.79 16.08 8.15
N ILE A 151 4.36 14.92 7.63
CA ILE A 151 5.26 14.01 6.90
C ILE A 151 5.74 14.65 5.59
N ARG A 152 4.84 15.34 4.87
CA ARG A 152 5.16 16.08 3.64
C ARG A 152 6.09 17.26 3.90
N GLU A 153 5.89 18.00 4.99
CA GLU A 153 6.79 19.06 5.43
C GLU A 153 8.22 18.55 5.67
N LYS A 154 8.38 17.28 6.07
CA LYS A 154 9.69 16.63 6.24
C LYS A 154 10.29 16.11 4.92
N GLY A 155 9.64 16.35 3.77
CA GLY A 155 10.13 15.97 2.45
C GLY A 155 9.75 14.56 1.99
N PHE A 156 8.90 13.85 2.74
CA PHE A 156 8.45 12.50 2.41
C PHE A 156 7.11 12.52 1.68
N GLN A 157 6.90 11.55 0.78
CA GLN A 157 5.60 11.33 0.18
C GLN A 157 4.63 10.82 1.24
N ALA A 158 3.42 11.37 1.30
CA ALA A 158 2.35 10.83 2.15
C ALA A 158 1.00 10.93 1.44
N VAL A 159 0.31 9.81 1.30
CA VAL A 159 -1.00 9.74 0.63
C VAL A 159 -1.95 8.84 1.42
N LEU A 160 -3.25 9.16 1.36
CA LEU A 160 -4.28 8.30 1.96
C LEU A 160 -4.39 7.00 1.17
N THR A 161 -4.89 5.95 1.82
CA THR A 161 -5.10 4.67 1.16
C THR A 161 -6.56 4.23 1.14
N HIS A 162 -6.96 3.57 0.06
CA HIS A 162 -8.31 3.01 -0.07
C HIS A 162 -8.53 1.78 0.83
N PHE A 163 -7.47 1.11 1.28
CA PHE A 163 -7.57 -0.08 2.14
C PHE A 163 -8.09 0.23 3.55
N ASN A 164 -7.82 1.41 4.08
CA ASN A 164 -8.19 1.77 5.45
C ASN A 164 -8.39 3.28 5.57
N SER A 165 -9.52 3.69 6.15
CA SER A 165 -9.87 5.11 6.33
C SER A 165 -8.89 5.88 7.20
N ARG A 166 -8.22 5.21 8.15
CA ARG A 166 -7.13 5.73 9.01
C ARG A 166 -5.74 5.38 8.50
N GLY A 167 -5.67 4.75 7.32
CA GLY A 167 -4.46 4.30 6.68
C GLY A 167 -3.84 5.36 5.77
N PHE A 168 -2.52 5.36 5.67
CA PHE A 168 -1.77 6.17 4.73
C PHE A 168 -0.49 5.47 4.27
N LYS A 169 -0.09 5.69 3.03
CA LYS A 169 1.17 5.22 2.46
C LYS A 169 2.19 6.35 2.52
N THR A 170 3.43 6.00 2.83
CA THR A 170 4.56 6.94 2.85
C THR A 170 5.86 6.20 2.59
N ASP A 171 6.83 6.90 2.01
CA ASP A 171 8.22 6.49 1.89
C ASP A 171 9.06 6.83 3.14
N ALA A 172 8.46 7.51 4.13
CA ALA A 172 9.10 7.76 5.41
C ALA A 172 9.35 6.45 6.19
N PRO A 173 10.54 6.27 6.79
CA PRO A 173 10.79 5.14 7.65
C PRO A 173 9.96 5.23 8.95
N ALA A 174 9.76 4.06 9.58
CA ALA A 174 8.81 3.90 10.69
C ALA A 174 9.15 4.73 11.94
N ASP A 175 10.42 5.04 12.16
CA ASP A 175 10.90 5.97 13.17
C ASP A 175 10.33 7.38 12.95
N ILE A 176 10.51 7.95 11.75
CA ILE A 176 9.99 9.29 11.40
C ILE A 176 8.47 9.35 11.55
N VAL A 177 7.76 8.29 11.15
CA VAL A 177 6.31 8.20 11.29
C VAL A 177 5.90 8.25 12.76
N LYS A 178 6.55 7.46 13.63
CA LYS A 178 6.29 7.46 15.07
C LYS A 178 6.59 8.82 15.70
N ASP A 179 7.70 9.44 15.30
CA ASP A 179 8.09 10.75 15.83
C ASP A 179 7.06 11.83 15.47
N VAL A 180 6.61 11.87 14.22
CA VAL A 180 5.56 12.80 13.79
C VAL A 180 4.27 12.58 14.57
N ILE A 181 3.84 11.34 14.75
CA ILE A 181 2.64 11.01 15.51
C ILE A 181 2.80 11.42 16.98
N THR A 182 3.97 11.21 17.57
CA THR A 182 4.25 11.55 18.98
C THR A 182 4.25 13.07 19.21
N VAL A 183 4.83 13.85 18.30
CA VAL A 183 4.83 15.32 18.36
C VAL A 183 3.42 15.90 18.20
N LEU A 184 2.59 15.27 17.37
CA LEU A 184 1.23 15.72 17.09
C LEU A 184 0.18 15.19 18.07
N ALA A 185 0.52 14.15 18.85
CA ALA A 185 -0.37 13.60 19.85
C ALA A 185 -0.68 14.70 20.88
N PRO A 186 -1.95 15.06 21.10
CA PRO A 186 -2.29 16.05 22.11
C PRO A 186 -1.75 15.59 23.47
N GLN A 187 -1.09 16.49 24.20
CA GLN A 187 -0.67 16.19 25.57
C GLN A 187 -1.92 15.83 26.37
N LYS A 188 -1.89 14.69 27.07
CA LYS A 188 -2.94 14.31 28.02
C LYS A 188 -3.08 15.47 29.01
N ARG A 189 -4.21 16.19 28.96
CA ARG A 189 -4.67 17.01 30.07
C ARG A 189 -5.10 16.10 31.20
#